data_AF-A0A536UHW9-F1
#
_entry.id   AF-A0A536UHW9-F1
#
_cell.length_a   1.000
_cell.length_b   1.000
_cell.length_c   1.000
_cell.angle_alpha   90.00
_cell.angle_beta   90.00
_cell.angle_gamma   90.00
#
_symmetry.space_group_name_H-M   'P 1'
#
loop_
_entity.id
_entity.type
_entity.pdbx_description
1 polymer ?
#
loop_
_entity_poly.entity_id
_entity_poly.type
_entity_poly.pdbx_seq_one_letter_code
_entity_poly.pdbx_strand_id
1 'polypeptide(L)' 'MPKISEMKDTAFDGRKTGYVPPKKLSISPKLKLQSKHVKSIDPITYEVVRHALWHVNEEHGATIQR' A
#
# COMPACT_ATOMS: atom_id res chain seq x y z
N MET A 1 12.12 -18.16 -3.71
CA MET A 1 10.82 -18.20 -3.02
C MET A 1 9.72 -18.07 -4.07
N PRO A 2 8.61 -18.83 -3.98
CA PRO A 2 7.48 -18.69 -4.90
C PRO A 2 6.93 -17.25 -4.85
N LYS A 3 6.40 -16.75 -5.97
CA LYS A 3 5.78 -15.42 -6.00
C LYS A 3 4.52 -15.44 -5.14
N ILE A 4 4.17 -14.31 -4.53
CA ILE A 4 2.91 -14.16 -3.77
C ILE A 4 1.69 -14.60 -4.61
N SER A 5 1.71 -14.33 -5.93
CA SER A 5 0.69 -14.75 -6.88
C SER A 5 0.55 -16.27 -7.09
N GLU A 6 1.55 -17.05 -6.68
CA GLU A 6 1.61 -18.51 -6.82
C GLU A 6 1.20 -19.22 -5.51
N MET A 7 1.08 -18.49 -4.39
CA MET A 7 0.76 -19.01 -3.07
C MET A 7 -0.76 -19.02 -2.83
N LYS A 8 -1.47 -19.96 -3.46
CA LYS A 8 -2.95 -20.02 -3.48
C LYS A 8 -3.60 -20.27 -2.11
N ASP A 9 -2.93 -20.98 -1.21
CA ASP A 9 -3.49 -21.40 0.08
C ASP A 9 -2.97 -20.57 1.27
N THR A 10 -2.24 -19.48 1.02
CA THR A 10 -1.68 -18.62 2.08
C THR A 10 -2.61 -17.45 2.36
N ALA A 11 -3.06 -17.33 3.62
CA ALA A 11 -3.85 -16.20 4.07
C ALA A 11 -2.96 -14.96 4.32
N PHE A 12 -3.04 -13.97 3.42
CA PHE A 12 -2.36 -12.68 3.52
C PHE A 12 -3.18 -11.65 4.31
N ASP A 13 -3.35 -11.95 5.61
CA ASP A 13 -4.25 -11.24 6.52
C ASP A 13 -3.57 -10.14 7.37
N GLY A 14 -2.25 -9.96 7.24
CA GLY A 14 -1.49 -9.01 8.05
C GLY A 14 -1.22 -9.47 9.49
N ARG A 15 -1.58 -10.71 9.86
CA ARG A 15 -1.34 -11.30 11.19
C ARG A 15 -0.24 -12.34 11.16
N LYS A 16 -0.39 -13.35 10.30
CA LYS A 16 0.60 -14.44 10.15
C LYS A 16 1.56 -14.19 8.99
N THR A 17 1.07 -13.52 7.96
CA THR A 17 1.85 -13.12 6.79
C THR A 17 1.53 -11.67 6.44
N GLY A 18 2.29 -11.06 5.53
CA GLY A 18 2.02 -9.69 5.06
C GLY A 18 0.59 -9.52 4.58
N TYR A 19 0.05 -8.30 4.68
CA TYR A 19 -1.30 -8.03 4.19
C TYR A 19 -1.30 -7.86 2.67
N VAL A 20 -2.15 -8.62 1.98
CA VAL A 20 -2.44 -8.42 0.56
C VAL A 20 -3.94 -8.16 0.46
N PRO A 21 -4.37 -6.97 0.00
CA PRO A 21 -5.78 -6.65 -0.08
C PRO A 21 -6.53 -7.64 -0.99
N PRO A 22 -7.63 -8.25 -0.54
CA PRO A 22 -8.44 -9.12 -1.39
C PRO A 22 -9.18 -8.30 -2.45
N LYS A 23 -9.57 -8.95 -3.56
CA LYS A 23 -10.33 -8.31 -4.65
C LYS A 23 -11.59 -7.59 -4.17
N LYS A 24 -12.27 -8.14 -3.16
CA LYS A 24 -13.40 -7.50 -2.49
C LYS A 24 -12.98 -7.13 -1.07
N LEU A 25 -12.86 -5.83 -0.82
CA LEU A 25 -12.51 -5.33 0.50
C LEU A 25 -13.69 -5.47 1.47
N SER A 26 -13.40 -5.93 2.68
CA SER A 26 -14.34 -5.92 3.79
C SER A 26 -14.12 -4.64 4.60
N ILE A 27 -14.83 -3.57 4.24
CA ILE A 27 -14.72 -2.28 4.90
C ILE A 27 -15.90 -2.13 5.86
N SER A 28 -15.62 -1.81 7.12
CA SER A 28 -16.67 -1.56 8.12
C SER A 28 -17.54 -0.36 7.70
N PRO A 29 -18.88 -0.48 7.70
CA PRO A 29 -19.78 0.64 7.43
C PRO A 29 -19.65 1.79 8.44
N LYS A 30 -19.06 1.53 9.62
CA LYS A 30 -18.81 2.54 10.65
C LYS A 30 -17.60 3.43 10.32
N LEU A 31 -16.77 3.05 9.36
CA LEU A 31 -15.57 3.79 8.99
C LEU A 31 -15.93 4.97 8.07
N LYS A 32 -15.61 6.18 8.51
CA LYS A 32 -15.74 7.39 7.68
C LYS A 32 -14.52 7.50 6.76
N LEU A 33 -14.71 7.17 5.49
CA LEU A 33 -13.66 7.28 4.48
C LEU A 33 -13.50 8.73 4.02
N GLN A 34 -12.25 9.15 3.84
CA GLN A 34 -11.93 10.40 3.17
C GLN A 34 -12.24 10.22 1.67
N SER A 35 -13.02 11.14 1.10
CA SER A 35 -13.49 11.07 -0.29
C SER A 35 -12.97 12.20 -1.18
N LYS A 36 -12.31 13.20 -0.58
CA LYS A 36 -11.75 14.34 -1.31
C LYS A 36 -10.55 13.87 -2.12
N HIS A 37 -10.65 13.98 -3.43
CA HIS A 37 -9.56 13.66 -4.34
C HIS A 37 -9.54 14.67 -5.48
N VAL A 38 -8.38 14.77 -6.13
CA VAL A 38 -8.22 15.53 -7.37
C VAL A 38 -8.16 14.53 -8.54
N LYS A 39 -8.79 14.88 -9.66
CA LYS A 39 -8.80 14.02 -10.87
C LYS A 39 -7.53 14.15 -11.69
N SER A 40 -6.87 15.29 -11.60
CA SER A 40 -5.62 15.60 -12.29
C SER A 40 -4.67 16.30 -11.32
N ILE A 41 -3.40 16.00 -11.49
CA ILE A 41 -2.28 16.63 -10.78
C ILE A 41 -1.33 17.14 -11.87
N ASP A 42 -0.79 18.34 -11.70
CA ASP A 42 0.21 18.83 -12.65
C ASP A 42 1.50 18.00 -12.53
N PRO A 43 2.31 17.91 -13.60
CA PRO A 43 3.49 17.06 -13.60
C PRO A 43 4.50 17.41 -12.51
N ILE A 44 4.64 18.69 -12.16
CA ILE A 44 5.62 19.13 -11.15
C ILE A 44 5.18 18.65 -9.77
N THR A 45 3.92 18.92 -9.40
CA THR A 45 3.35 18.44 -8.13
C THR A 45 3.38 16.92 -8.05
N TYR A 46 3.12 16.22 -9.15
CA TYR A 46 3.22 14.76 -9.22
C TYR A 46 4.64 14.27 -8.87
N GLU A 47 5.67 14.84 -9.50
CA GLU A 47 7.06 14.43 -9.23
C GLU A 47 7.47 14.72 -7.79
N VAL A 48 7.09 15.88 -7.24
CA VAL A 48 7.39 16.23 -5.85
C VAL A 48 6.77 15.22 -4.88
N VAL A 49 5.47 14.91 -5.03
CA VAL A 49 4.77 13.95 -4.16
C VAL A 49 5.35 12.55 -4.35
N ARG A 50 5.64 12.14 -5.59
CA ARG A 50 6.24 10.85 -5.91
C ARG A 50 7.59 10.69 -5.22
N HIS A 51 8.49 11.67 -5.33
CA HIS A 51 9.80 11.61 -4.70
C HIS A 51 9.70 11.59 -3.18
N ALA A 52 8.83 12.40 -2.58
CA ALA A 52 8.62 12.39 -1.14
C ALA A 52 8.17 11.01 -0.63
N LEU A 53 7.21 10.38 -1.29
CA LEU A 53 6.73 9.04 -0.93
C LEU A 53 7.79 7.95 -1.18
N TRP A 54 8.59 8.08 -2.23
CA TRP A 54 9.69 7.17 -2.52
C TRP A 54 10.74 7.19 -1.41
N HIS A 55 11.19 8.39 -1.00
CA HIS A 55 12.18 8.54 0.06
C HIS A 55 11.69 7.94 1.38
N VAL A 56 10.43 8.18 1.76
CA VAL A 56 9.85 7.56 2.97
C VAL A 56 9.91 6.04 2.90
N ASN A 57 9.62 5.45 1.75
CA ASN A 57 9.70 4.00 1.58
C ASN A 57 11.14 3.48 1.63
N GLU A 58 12.11 4.21 1.07
CA GLU A 58 13.53 3.85 1.14
C GLU A 58 14.06 3.91 2.58
N GLU A 59 13.77 4.98 3.32
CA GLU A 59 14.14 5.13 4.73
C GLU A 59 13.52 4.03 5.61
N HIS A 60 12.25 3.70 5.36
CA HIS A 60 11.57 2.61 6.04
C HIS A 60 12.22 1.25 5.71
N GLY A 61 12.54 1.01 4.44
CA GLY A 61 13.24 -0.20 3.99
C GLY A 61 14.60 -0.36 4.66
N ALA A 62 15.39 0.72 4.73
CA ALA A 62 16.68 0.74 5.43
C ALA A 62 16.54 0.48 6.94
N THR A 63 15.42 0.91 7.55
CA THR A 63 15.14 0.66 8.98
C THR A 63 14.82 -0.82 9.24
N ILE A 64 14.02 -1.46 8.38
CA ILE A 64 13.69 -2.90 8.50
C ILE A 64 14.93 -3.80 8.34
N GLN A 65 15.90 -3.36 7.51
CA GLN A 65 17.10 -4.14 7.21
C GLN A 65 18.20 -4.08 8.30
N ARG A 66 18.11 -3.14 9.25
CA ARG A 66 19.04 -3.06 10.39
C ARG A 66 18.55 -3.92 11.55
#